data_AF-A0AAU7LRC2-F1
#
_entry.id   AF-A0AAU7LRC2-F1
#
_cell.length_a   1.000
_cell.length_b   1.000
_cell.length_c   1.000
_cell.angle_alpha   90.00
_cell.angle_beta   90.00
_cell.angle_gamma   90.00
#
_symmetry.space_group_name_H-M   'P 1'
#
loop_
_entity.id
_entity.type
_entity.pdbx_description
1 polymer ?
#
loop_
_entity_poly.entity_id
_entity_poly.type
_entity_poly.pdbx_seq_one_letter_code
_entity_poly.pdbx_strand_id
1 'polypeptide(L)' 'MENELHWSLDVSFREDACKVRRDEGPANLACLRRLALTQLQRETSLKASVKSKRCRAGWDPAYMLKVLDCSVLSI' A
#
# COMPACT_ATOMS: atom_id res chain seq x y z
N MET A 1 6.85 -21.55 -4.13
CA MET A 1 7.30 -20.45 -5.01
C MET A 1 6.66 -19.17 -4.49
N GLU A 2 7.45 -18.27 -3.92
CA GLU A 2 6.99 -16.97 -3.43
C GLU A 2 7.04 -15.98 -4.61
N ASN A 3 5.87 -15.54 -5.05
CA ASN A 3 5.70 -14.65 -6.19
C ASN A 3 6.23 -13.25 -5.84
N GLU A 4 6.72 -12.48 -6.82
CA GLU A 4 7.33 -11.13 -6.68
C GLU A 4 6.50 -10.11 -5.86
N LEU A 5 5.20 -10.38 -5.69
CA LEU A 5 4.30 -9.66 -4.77
C LEU A 5 4.76 -9.75 -3.30
N HIS A 6 5.30 -10.89 -2.88
CA HIS A 6 5.75 -11.17 -1.52
C HIS A 6 6.92 -10.26 -1.12
N TRP A 7 7.90 -10.07 -1.99
CA TRP A 7 9.04 -9.15 -1.74
C TRP A 7 8.63 -7.68 -1.67
N SER A 8 7.67 -7.24 -2.50
CA SER A 8 7.22 -5.85 -2.48
C SER A 8 6.45 -5.52 -1.19
N LEU A 9 5.66 -6.46 -0.69
CA LEU A 9 4.89 -6.33 0.54
C LEU A 9 5.82 -6.23 1.77
N ASP A 10 6.83 -7.09 1.85
CA ASP A 10 7.74 -7.18 2.99
C ASP A 10 8.67 -5.95 3.10
N VAL A 11 9.29 -5.55 1.98
CA VAL A 11 10.25 -4.42 1.94
C VAL A 11 9.57 -3.06 2.07
N SER A 12 8.32 -2.91 1.59
CA SER A 12 7.63 -1.61 1.61
C SER A 12 6.89 -1.32 2.91
N PHE A 13 6.45 -2.35 3.64
CA PHE A 13 5.61 -2.21 4.84
C PHE A 13 6.23 -2.77 6.12
N ARG A 14 7.47 -3.29 6.09
CA ARG A 14 8.17 -3.85 7.26
C ARG A 14 7.28 -4.84 8.02
N GLU A 15 6.75 -5.83 7.30
CA GLU A 15 5.87 -6.85 7.86
C GLU A 15 6.55 -7.60 9.02
N ASP A 16 7.85 -7.85 8.91
CA ASP A 16 8.70 -8.47 9.94
C ASP A 16 8.74 -7.71 11.29
N ALA A 17 8.49 -6.38 11.28
CA ALA A 17 8.46 -5.56 12.49
C ALA A 17 7.06 -5.51 13.16
N CYS A 18 6.03 -6.04 12.52
CA CYS A 18 4.66 -5.92 13.00
C CYS A 18 4.33 -7.05 14.00
N LYS A 19 4.40 -6.76 15.30
CA LYS A 19 4.03 -7.69 16.40
C LYS A 19 2.51 -7.92 16.52
N VAL A 20 1.75 -7.84 15.44
CA VAL A 20 0.33 -8.19 15.44
C VAL A 20 0.24 -9.72 15.43
N ARG A 21 0.15 -10.32 16.62
CA ARG A 21 0.09 -11.78 16.83
C ARG A 21 -1.26 -12.27 17.37
N ARG A 22 -2.29 -11.41 17.35
CA ARG A 22 -3.64 -11.77 17.81
C ARG A 22 -4.60 -11.85 16.63
N ASP A 23 -5.34 -12.96 16.61
CA ASP A 23 -6.52 -13.21 15.77
C ASP A 23 -6.27 -13.03 14.26
N GLU A 24 -7.28 -12.55 13.54
CA GLU A 24 -7.27 -12.19 12.11
C GLU A 24 -6.45 -10.91 11.80
N GLY A 25 -5.78 -10.33 12.79
CA GLY A 25 -4.98 -9.12 12.65
C GLY A 25 -3.95 -9.16 11.52
N PRO A 26 -3.15 -10.25 11.36
CA PRO A 26 -2.22 -10.40 10.24
C PRO A 26 -2.93 -10.42 8.89
N ALA A 27 -4.06 -11.13 8.77
CA ALA A 27 -4.83 -11.27 7.53
C ALA A 27 -5.45 -9.93 7.12
N ASN A 28 -6.05 -9.22 8.08
CA ASN A 28 -6.62 -7.88 7.88
C ASN A 28 -5.56 -6.88 7.46
N LEU A 29 -4.40 -6.89 8.13
CA LEU A 29 -3.29 -6.00 7.79
C LEU A 29 -2.71 -6.32 6.42
N ALA A 30 -2.61 -7.60 6.05
CA ALA A 30 -2.19 -8.00 4.72
C ALA A 30 -3.20 -7.56 3.65
N CYS A 31 -4.51 -7.63 3.91
CA CYS A 31 -5.53 -7.07 3.03
C CYS A 31 -5.39 -5.55 2.85
N LEU A 32 -5.18 -4.81 3.94
CA LEU A 32 -4.96 -3.36 3.89
C LEU A 32 -3.68 -2.99 3.12
N ARG A 33 -2.58 -3.73 3.32
CA ARG A 33 -1.33 -3.55 2.58
C ARG A 33 -1.52 -3.80 1.09
N ARG A 34 -2.21 -4.88 0.74
CA ARG A 34 -2.56 -5.20 -0.65
C ARG A 34 -3.41 -4.08 -1.28
N LEU A 35 -4.46 -3.64 -0.59
CA LEU A 35 -5.33 -2.55 -1.06
C LEU A 35 -4.51 -1.28 -1.31
N ALA A 36 -3.69 -0.85 -0.35
CA ALA A 36 -2.83 0.32 -0.47
C ALA A 36 -1.83 0.19 -1.64
N LEU A 37 -1.21 -0.98 -1.80
CA LEU A 37 -0.29 -1.25 -2.91
C LEU A 37 -1.00 -1.13 -4.26
N THR A 38 -2.19 -1.73 -4.40
CA THR A 38 -3.01 -1.61 -5.60
C THR A 38 -3.34 -0.15 -5.91
N GLN A 39 -3.72 0.65 -4.91
CA GLN A 39 -4.02 2.08 -5.16
C GLN A 39 -2.77 2.87 -5.61
N LEU A 40 -1.62 2.63 -4.99
CA LEU A 40 -0.36 3.29 -5.36
C LEU A 40 0.13 2.89 -6.77
N GLN A 41 -0.18 1.67 -7.20
CA GLN A 41 0.09 1.20 -8.57
C GLN A 41 -0.89 1.78 -9.59
N ARG A 42 -2.17 1.94 -9.23
CA ARG A 42 -3.21 2.52 -10.10
C ARG A 42 -3.06 4.02 -10.28
N GLU A 43 -2.51 4.72 -9.28
CA GLU A 43 -2.15 6.13 -9.43
C GLU A 43 -1.06 6.25 -10.49
N THR A 44 -1.37 6.81 -11.65
CA THR A 44 -0.41 7.02 -12.75
C THR A 44 0.04 8.48 -12.88
N SER A 45 -0.56 9.38 -12.10
CA SER A 45 -0.29 10.81 -12.17
C SER A 45 1.13 11.18 -11.75
N LEU A 46 1.77 10.38 -10.90
CA LEU A 46 3.17 10.56 -10.52
C LEU A 46 4.00 9.35 -10.97
N LYS A 47 4.98 9.58 -11.84
CA LYS A 47 5.94 8.53 -12.24
C LYS A 47 7.04 8.39 -11.18
N ALA A 48 6.74 7.73 -10.07
CA ALA A 48 7.70 7.46 -8.99
C ALA A 48 7.55 6.03 -8.45
N SER A 49 8.54 5.60 -7.67
CA SER A 49 8.49 4.30 -6.98
C SER A 49 7.33 4.23 -5.98
N VAL A 50 6.78 3.03 -5.73
CA VAL A 50 5.71 2.82 -4.73
C VAL A 50 6.09 3.39 -3.35
N LYS A 51 7.37 3.25 -2.95
CA LYS A 51 7.89 3.81 -1.70
C LYS A 51 7.81 5.35 -1.70
N SER A 52 8.22 5.99 -2.79
CA SER A 52 8.17 7.45 -2.93
C SER A 52 6.72 7.96 -2.91
N LYS A 53 5.80 7.27 -3.57
CA LYS A 53 4.37 7.62 -3.55
C LYS A 53 3.76 7.44 -2.16
N ARG A 54 4.09 6.35 -1.47
CA ARG A 54 3.67 6.12 -0.07
C ARG A 54 4.20 7.21 0.85
N CYS A 55 5.47 7.59 0.73
CA CYS A 55 6.02 8.72 1.47
C CYS A 55 5.27 10.00 1.11
N ARG A 56 5.07 10.32 -0.17
CA ARG A 56 4.36 11.54 -0.56
C ARG A 56 2.94 11.59 0.02
N ALA A 57 2.21 10.48 -0.03
CA ALA A 57 0.88 10.38 0.58
C ALA A 57 0.89 10.59 2.11
N GLY A 58 2.00 10.26 2.79
CA GLY A 58 2.15 10.55 4.22
C GLY A 58 2.48 12.01 4.55
N TRP A 59 3.01 12.77 3.59
CA TRP A 59 3.44 14.17 3.80
C TRP A 59 2.48 15.19 3.18
N ASP A 60 1.74 14.78 2.15
CA ASP A 60 0.85 15.61 1.36
C ASP A 60 -0.58 15.03 1.40
N PRO A 61 -1.48 15.61 2.21
CA PRO A 61 -2.83 15.10 2.37
C PRO A 61 -3.67 15.24 1.08
N ALA A 62 -3.35 16.21 0.21
CA ALA A 62 -4.05 16.34 -1.07
C ALA A 62 -3.66 15.20 -2.02
N TYR A 63 -2.38 14.80 -2.01
CA TYR A 63 -1.94 13.62 -2.74
C TYR A 63 -2.51 12.33 -2.14
N MET A 64 -2.63 12.23 -0.82
CA MET A 64 -3.30 11.10 -0.17
C MET A 64 -4.75 10.96 -0.64
N LEU A 65 -5.51 12.06 -0.63
CA LEU A 65 -6.89 12.08 -1.12
C LEU A 65 -6.95 11.68 -2.58
N LYS A 66 -6.02 12.14 -3.43
CA LYS A 66 -5.97 11.75 -4.84
C LYS A 66 -5.74 10.25 -5.04
N VAL A 67 -4.85 9.64 -4.25
CA VAL A 67 -4.61 8.18 -4.28
C VAL A 67 -5.86 7.41 -3.83
N LEU A 68 -6.60 7.93 -2.84
CA LEU A 68 -7.85 7.33 -2.36
C LEU A 68 -9.02 7.55 -3.33
N ASP A 69 -9.13 8.71 -3.95
CA ASP A 69 -10.21 9.08 -4.88
C ASP A 69 -10.09 8.32 -6.21
N CYS A 70 -8.86 8.00 -6.63
CA CYS A 70 -8.62 7.10 -7.77
C CYS A 70 -9.25 5.70 -7.58
N SER A 71 -9.60 5.30 -6.34
CA SER A 71 -10.24 4.02 -6.04
C SER A 71 -11.74 4.00 -6.33
N VAL A 72 -12.44 5.14 -6.21
CA VAL A 72 -13.91 5.21 -6.31
C VAL A 72 -14.40 5.43 -7.74
N LEU A 73 -13.56 5.93 -8.65
CA LEU A 73 -13.94 6.21 -10.05
C LEU A 73 -13.86 4.98 -10.99
N SER A 74 -13.86 3.75 -10.46
CA SER A 74 -13.82 2.53 -11.30
C SER A 74 -14.75 1.40 -10.84
N ILE A 75 -15.75 1.73 -10.02
CA ILE A 75 -16.90 0.88 -9.71
C ILE A 75 -18.12 1.56 -10.32
#